data_AF-A0A8I2B9Y1-F1
#
_entry.id   AF-A0A8I2B9Y1-F1
#
_cell.length_a   1.000
_cell.length_b   1.000
_cell.length_c   1.000
_cell.angle_alpha   90.00
_cell.angle_beta   90.00
_cell.angle_gamma   90.00
#
_symmetry.space_group_name_H-M   'P 1'
#
loop_
_entity.id
_entity.type
_entity.pdbx_description
1 polymer ?
#
loop_
_entity_poly.entity_id
_entity_poly.type
_entity_poly.pdbx_seq_one_letter_code
_entity_poly.pdbx_strand_id
1 'polypeptide(L)'
;MNKKHARTLIVEQENRNPNNKDSIAYRLNYIIRERRYTAKEVSALTENKSKGLKPIHPSTLSLYINGKSVPNHAYTRRLAQVLKVDPCWLSGDLAFDCINKPKQPNDIDELTEIYTRLDTTWQRCILSISRMVLIGMQYESRNDDNNN
;
A
#
# COMPACT_ATOMS: atom_id res chain seq x y z
N MET A 1 16.27 -40.23 -2.07
CA MET A 1 15.38 -39.38 -2.92
C MET A 1 14.56 -38.49 -2.00
N ASN A 2 14.98 -37.23 -1.79
CA ASN A 2 14.31 -36.30 -0.88
C ASN A 2 13.15 -35.61 -1.59
N LYS A 3 11.92 -35.96 -1.20
CA LYS A 3 10.70 -35.27 -1.61
C LYS A 3 10.70 -33.89 -0.94
N LYS A 4 10.97 -32.84 -1.72
CA LYS A 4 10.79 -31.46 -1.29
C LYS A 4 9.30 -31.26 -1.01
N HIS A 5 8.94 -31.13 0.26
CA HIS A 5 7.61 -30.67 0.64
C HIS A 5 7.41 -29.26 0.08
N ALA A 6 6.52 -29.16 -0.92
CA ALA A 6 6.00 -27.87 -1.36
C ALA A 6 5.39 -27.19 -0.13
N ARG A 7 6.00 -26.09 0.31
CA ARG A 7 5.38 -25.17 1.26
C ARG A 7 4.15 -24.61 0.55
N THR A 8 2.99 -25.16 0.87
CA THR A 8 1.71 -24.56 0.54
C THR A 8 1.76 -23.14 1.09
N LEU A 9 1.77 -22.14 0.20
CA LEU A 9 1.50 -20.76 0.58
C LEU A 9 0.07 -20.76 1.13
N ILE A 10 -0.05 -20.89 2.45
CA ILE A 10 -1.27 -20.56 3.15
C ILE A 10 -1.40 -19.06 2.92
N VAL A 11 -2.17 -18.69 1.90
CA VAL A 11 -2.68 -17.32 1.77
C VAL A 11 -3.50 -17.12 3.03
N GLU A 12 -2.89 -16.48 4.04
CA GLU A 12 -3.61 -16.09 5.24
C GLU A 12 -4.88 -15.39 4.78
N GLN A 13 -6.04 -15.92 5.18
CA GLN A 13 -7.29 -15.22 4.94
C GLN A 13 -7.12 -13.83 5.53
N GLU A 14 -7.06 -12.80 4.66
CA GLU A 14 -6.94 -11.40 5.04
C GLU A 14 -7.85 -11.17 6.25
N ASN A 15 -7.26 -10.81 7.38
CA ASN A 15 -7.91 -10.87 8.67
C ASN A 15 -9.10 -9.89 8.66
N ARG A 16 -10.32 -10.41 8.45
CA ARG A 16 -11.53 -9.61 8.23
C ARG A 16 -12.12 -9.03 9.52
N ASN A 17 -11.49 -9.32 10.65
CA ASN A 17 -12.02 -8.97 11.96
C ASN A 17 -11.93 -7.44 12.16
N PRO A 18 -13.06 -6.72 12.20
CA PRO A 18 -13.09 -5.26 12.35
C PRO A 18 -12.59 -4.79 13.72
N ASN A 19 -12.25 -5.70 14.64
CA ASN A 19 -11.65 -5.41 15.94
C ASN A 19 -10.13 -5.67 15.98
N ASN A 20 -9.55 -6.25 14.92
CA ASN A 20 -8.10 -6.46 14.83
C ASN A 20 -7.43 -5.21 14.23
N LYS A 21 -6.46 -4.63 14.95
CA LYS A 21 -5.68 -3.47 14.52
C LYS A 21 -4.95 -3.69 13.20
N ASP A 22 -4.68 -4.93 12.82
CA ASP A 22 -4.00 -5.27 11.55
C ASP A 22 -4.97 -5.47 10.39
N SER A 23 -6.28 -5.44 10.63
CA SER A 23 -7.27 -5.53 9.56
C SER A 23 -7.45 -4.20 8.84
N ILE A 24 -7.62 -4.27 7.51
CA ILE A 24 -8.03 -3.12 6.71
C ILE A 24 -9.36 -2.53 7.18
N ALA A 25 -10.29 -3.37 7.66
CA ALA A 25 -11.58 -2.93 8.16
C ALA A 25 -11.43 -2.02 9.39
N TYR A 26 -10.64 -2.45 10.39
CA TYR A 26 -10.35 -1.65 11.58
C TYR A 26 -9.65 -0.35 11.21
N ARG A 27 -8.59 -0.42 10.38
CA ARG A 27 -7.80 0.76 10.01
C ARG A 27 -8.60 1.77 9.20
N LEU A 28 -9.45 1.29 8.29
CA LEU A 28 -10.38 2.12 7.52
C LEU A 28 -11.42 2.78 8.44
N ASN A 29 -12.01 2.03 9.36
CA ASN A 29 -12.97 2.57 10.33
C ASN A 29 -12.32 3.61 11.25
N TYR A 30 -11.11 3.31 11.75
CA TYR A 30 -10.32 4.20 12.60
C TYR A 30 -10.06 5.53 11.92
N ILE A 31 -9.50 5.54 10.70
CA ILE A 31 -9.11 6.79 10.04
C ILE A 31 -10.32 7.63 9.61
N ILE A 32 -11.42 6.97 9.21
CA ILE A 32 -12.68 7.66 8.88
C ILE A 32 -13.25 8.35 10.12
N ARG A 33 -13.23 7.68 11.28
CA ARG A 33 -13.68 8.25 12.56
C ARG A 33 -12.77 9.36 13.06
N GLU A 34 -11.46 9.13 13.05
CA GLU A 34 -10.44 10.09 13.49
C GLU A 34 -10.55 11.40 12.73
N ARG A 35 -10.75 11.33 11.40
CA ARG A 35 -10.87 12.50 10.53
C ARG A 35 -12.31 12.96 10.31
N ARG A 36 -13.27 12.34 11.01
CA ARG A 36 -14.71 12.66 10.98
C ARG A 36 -15.32 12.67 9.57
N TYR A 37 -14.86 11.76 8.71
CA TYR A 37 -15.46 11.59 7.40
C TYR A 37 -16.75 10.77 7.48
N THR A 38 -17.70 11.09 6.61
CA THR A 38 -18.85 10.23 6.32
C THR A 38 -18.55 9.30 5.15
N ALA A 39 -19.22 8.15 5.09
CA ALA A 39 -19.08 7.22 3.95
C ALA A 39 -19.44 7.88 2.60
N LYS A 40 -20.35 8.87 2.61
CA LYS A 40 -20.72 9.64 1.41
C LYS A 40 -19.60 10.57 0.96
N GLU A 41 -18.90 11.23 1.89
CA GLU A 41 -17.75 12.07 1.57
C GLU A 41 -16.58 11.25 1.04
N VAL A 42 -16.25 10.13 1.69
CA VAL A 42 -15.19 9.22 1.20
C VAL A 42 -15.54 8.71 -0.20
N SER A 43 -16.80 8.33 -0.43
CA SER A 43 -17.29 7.93 -1.75
C SER A 43 -17.07 9.02 -2.80
N ALA A 44 -17.49 10.25 -2.53
CA ALA A 44 -17.33 11.36 -3.45
C ALA A 44 -15.84 11.65 -3.74
N LEU A 45 -15.00 11.66 -2.72
CA LEU A 45 -13.56 11.93 -2.86
C LEU A 45 -12.82 10.84 -3.64
N THR A 46 -13.34 9.61 -3.65
CA THR A 46 -12.73 8.57 -4.48
C THR A 46 -12.87 8.90 -5.96
N GLU A 47 -13.94 9.57 -6.41
CA GLU A 47 -14.15 9.92 -7.82
C GLU A 47 -12.93 10.64 -8.43
N ASN A 48 -12.47 10.16 -9.59
CA ASN A 48 -11.43 10.84 -10.34
C ASN A 48 -11.85 10.92 -11.81
N LYS A 49 -12.44 12.06 -12.19
CA LYS A 49 -12.98 12.30 -13.53
C LYS A 49 -11.88 12.31 -14.60
N SER A 50 -10.71 12.87 -14.28
CA SER A 50 -9.56 12.94 -15.19
C SER A 50 -9.02 11.55 -15.57
N LYS A 51 -9.14 10.57 -14.67
CA LYS A 51 -8.75 9.16 -14.90
C LYS A 51 -9.94 8.25 -15.24
N GLY A 52 -11.15 8.79 -15.45
CA GLY A 52 -12.36 8.03 -15.74
C GLY A 52 -12.85 7.10 -14.62
N LEU A 53 -12.39 7.31 -13.39
CA LEU A 53 -12.68 6.43 -12.25
C LEU A 53 -13.98 6.85 -11.55
N LYS A 54 -15.00 5.98 -11.66
CA LYS A 54 -16.30 6.13 -10.96
C LYS A 54 -16.13 6.05 -9.44
N PRO A 55 -16.91 6.80 -8.64
CA PRO A 55 -16.82 6.74 -7.17
C PRO A 55 -17.09 5.33 -6.63
N ILE A 56 -16.44 4.98 -5.53
CA ILE A 56 -16.75 3.76 -4.78
C ILE A 56 -18.11 3.98 -4.11
N HIS A 57 -19.08 3.09 -4.35
CA HIS A 57 -20.42 3.28 -3.82
C HIS A 57 -20.43 3.23 -2.27
N PRO A 58 -21.22 4.08 -1.57
CA PRO A 58 -21.25 4.09 -0.11
C PRO A 58 -21.60 2.75 0.53
N SER A 59 -22.46 1.94 -0.11
CA SER A 59 -22.79 0.60 0.37
C SER A 59 -21.56 -0.33 0.37
N THR A 60 -20.72 -0.24 -0.67
CA THR A 60 -19.47 -0.98 -0.77
C THR A 60 -18.48 -0.54 0.31
N LEU A 61 -18.36 0.77 0.56
CA LEU A 61 -17.54 1.29 1.66
C LEU A 61 -18.01 0.74 3.02
N SER A 62 -19.32 0.71 3.25
CA SER A 62 -19.88 0.11 4.47
C SER A 62 -19.53 -1.36 4.62
N LEU A 63 -19.45 -2.14 3.52
CA LEU A 63 -19.00 -3.53 3.59
C LEU A 63 -17.53 -3.64 4.01
N TYR A 64 -16.67 -2.75 3.50
CA TYR A 64 -15.25 -2.70 3.87
C TYR A 64 -15.03 -2.29 5.32
N ILE A 65 -15.71 -1.23 5.79
CA ILE A 65 -15.61 -0.72 7.16
C ILE A 65 -16.04 -1.79 8.18
N ASN A 66 -17.06 -2.59 7.84
CA ASN A 66 -17.56 -3.65 8.71
C ASN A 66 -16.83 -5.00 8.54
N GLY A 67 -15.79 -5.07 7.69
CA GLY A 67 -15.05 -6.31 7.42
C GLY A 67 -15.86 -7.39 6.68
N LYS A 68 -17.02 -7.05 6.12
CA LYS A 68 -17.84 -7.99 5.32
C LYS A 68 -17.23 -8.25 3.95
N SER A 69 -16.41 -7.34 3.47
CA SER A 69 -15.66 -7.45 2.22
C SER A 69 -14.30 -6.79 2.37
N VAL A 70 -13.35 -7.14 1.49
CA VAL A 70 -12.01 -6.54 1.45
C VAL A 70 -11.84 -5.83 0.10
N PRO A 71 -11.39 -4.57 0.08
CA PRO A 71 -11.06 -3.90 -1.17
C PRO A 71 -9.86 -4.59 -1.83
N ASN A 72 -9.91 -4.72 -3.16
CA ASN A 72 -8.74 -5.16 -3.92
C ASN A 72 -7.64 -4.09 -3.89
N HIS A 73 -6.45 -4.45 -4.36
CA HIS A 73 -5.28 -3.56 -4.30
C HIS A 73 -5.51 -2.17 -4.92
N ALA A 74 -6.22 -2.09 -6.05
CA ALA A 74 -6.55 -0.82 -6.71
C ALA A 74 -7.47 0.06 -5.86
N TYR A 75 -8.51 -0.53 -5.26
CA TYR A 75 -9.41 0.17 -4.34
C TYR A 75 -8.71 0.58 -3.04
N THR A 76 -7.84 -0.27 -2.49
CA THR A 76 -7.04 0.05 -1.29
C THR A 76 -6.15 1.26 -1.53
N ARG A 77 -5.41 1.30 -2.64
CA ARG A 77 -4.58 2.46 -3.01
C ARG A 77 -5.39 3.74 -3.15
N ARG A 78 -6.54 3.65 -3.83
CA ARG A 78 -7.45 4.79 -4.02
C ARG A 78 -8.00 5.31 -2.70
N LEU A 79 -8.41 4.41 -1.80
CA LEU A 79 -8.87 4.77 -0.46
C LEU A 79 -7.75 5.44 0.35
N ALA A 80 -6.56 4.85 0.34
CA ALA A 80 -5.39 5.39 1.02
C ALA A 80 -5.03 6.81 0.53
N GLN A 81 -5.09 7.06 -0.78
CA GLN A 81 -4.84 8.37 -1.38
C GLN A 81 -5.84 9.43 -0.87
N VAL A 82 -7.14 9.13 -0.93
CA VAL A 82 -8.21 10.02 -0.47
C VAL A 82 -8.09 10.29 1.03
N LEU A 83 -7.83 9.23 1.79
CA LEU A 83 -7.67 9.28 3.23
C LEU A 83 -6.26 9.74 3.62
N LYS A 84 -5.41 10.18 2.68
CA LYS A 84 -4.03 10.65 2.90
C LYS A 84 -3.29 9.79 3.94
N VAL A 85 -3.25 8.49 3.73
CA VAL A 85 -2.48 7.50 4.49
C VAL A 85 -1.70 6.61 3.53
N ASP A 86 -0.70 5.90 4.04
CA ASP A 86 0.05 4.93 3.26
C ASP A 86 -0.83 3.70 2.92
N PRO A 87 -0.83 3.22 1.66
CA PRO A 87 -1.61 2.05 1.27
C PRO A 87 -1.19 0.76 1.99
N CYS A 88 0.10 0.60 2.31
CA CYS A 88 0.64 -0.51 3.11
C CYS A 88 0.27 -0.37 4.59
N TRP A 89 0.09 0.87 5.09
CA TRP A 89 -0.55 1.05 6.39
C TRP A 89 -2.02 0.62 6.34
N LEU A 90 -2.76 1.00 5.30
CA LEU A 90 -4.18 0.66 5.22
C LEU A 90 -4.42 -0.85 5.08
N SER A 91 -3.58 -1.58 4.34
CA SER A 91 -3.66 -3.05 4.18
C SER A 91 -3.23 -3.85 5.41
N GLY A 92 -2.54 -3.23 6.37
CA GLY A 92 -2.04 -3.92 7.57
C GLY A 92 -0.56 -4.32 7.50
N ASP A 93 0.13 -4.08 6.38
CA ASP A 93 1.53 -4.46 6.18
C ASP A 93 2.52 -3.65 7.05
N LEU A 94 2.14 -2.42 7.42
CA LEU A 94 2.90 -1.58 8.35
C LEU A 94 2.30 -1.63 9.76
N ALA A 95 3.11 -1.39 10.79
CA ALA A 95 2.61 -1.27 12.17
C ALA A 95 1.59 -0.12 12.29
N PHE A 96 0.59 -0.29 13.16
CA PHE A 96 -0.51 0.67 13.33
C PHE A 96 -0.04 2.09 13.66
N ASP A 97 1.02 2.23 14.45
CA ASP A 97 1.56 3.53 14.89
C ASP A 97 2.24 4.31 13.74
N CYS A 98 2.41 3.70 12.57
CA CYS A 98 2.99 4.33 11.39
C CYS A 98 1.99 5.18 10.59
N ILE A 99 0.77 5.42 11.07
CA ILE A 99 -0.29 6.12 10.32
C ILE A 99 0.11 7.50 9.81
N ASN A 100 0.97 8.21 10.55
CA ASN A 100 1.46 9.55 10.23
C ASN A 100 2.90 9.54 9.69
N LYS A 101 3.50 8.37 9.43
CA LYS A 101 4.80 8.34 8.75
C LYS A 101 4.62 8.98 7.37
N PRO A 102 5.60 9.79 6.94
CA PRO A 102 5.44 10.66 5.79
C PRO A 102 4.96 9.84 4.60
N LYS A 103 3.96 10.39 3.89
CA LYS A 103 3.62 9.97 2.53
C LYS A 103 4.93 9.67 1.79
N GLN A 104 4.95 8.61 0.97
CA GLN A 104 5.93 8.61 -0.11
C GLN A 104 5.83 9.99 -0.80
N PRO A 105 6.94 10.74 -0.90
CA PRO A 105 6.88 12.09 -1.44
C PRO A 105 6.18 12.04 -2.80
N ASN A 106 5.38 13.06 -3.12
CA ASN A 106 4.63 13.14 -4.40
C ASN A 106 5.55 12.85 -5.60
N ASP A 107 6.84 13.13 -5.47
CA ASP A 107 7.90 12.85 -6.45
C ASP A 107 8.02 11.36 -6.79
N ILE A 108 7.76 10.43 -5.86
CA ILE A 108 7.79 8.98 -6.14
C ILE A 108 6.57 8.55 -6.97
N ASP A 109 5.40 9.15 -6.74
CA ASP A 109 4.22 8.89 -7.58
C ASP A 109 4.45 9.39 -9.01
N GLU A 110 5.07 10.57 -9.17
CA GLU A 110 5.47 11.11 -10.47
C GLU A 110 6.55 10.25 -11.15
N LEU A 111 7.59 9.84 -10.42
CA LEU A 111 8.63 8.96 -10.93
C LEU A 111 8.09 7.57 -11.30
N THR A 112 7.11 7.05 -10.56
CA THR A 112 6.45 5.77 -10.87
C THR A 112 5.58 5.90 -12.12
N GLU A 113 4.87 7.02 -12.28
CA GLU A 113 4.10 7.32 -13.48
C GLU A 113 5.01 7.50 -14.71
N ILE A 114 6.15 8.18 -14.57
CA ILE A 114 7.17 8.29 -15.63
C ILE A 114 7.76 6.90 -15.94
N TYR A 115 8.16 6.14 -14.92
CA TYR A 115 8.76 4.81 -15.09
C TYR A 115 7.85 3.85 -15.85
N THR A 116 6.55 3.85 -15.55
CA THR A 116 5.55 3.01 -16.22
C THR A 116 5.29 3.40 -17.68
N ARG A 117 5.66 4.62 -18.10
CA ARG A 117 5.58 5.09 -19.49
C ARG A 117 6.84 4.80 -20.31
N LEU A 118 7.95 4.43 -19.67
CA LEU A 118 9.18 4.05 -20.37
C LEU A 118 9.05 2.67 -21.02
N ASP A 119 9.80 2.43 -22.10
CA ASP A 119 9.90 1.10 -22.67
C ASP A 119 10.64 0.12 -21.74
N THR A 120 10.48 -1.17 -22.01
CA THR A 120 11.00 -2.24 -21.16
C THR A 120 12.53 -2.29 -21.12
N THR A 121 13.23 -1.73 -22.10
CA THR A 121 14.70 -1.64 -22.12
C THR A 121 15.15 -0.61 -21.08
N TRP A 122 14.55 0.58 -21.11
CA TRP A 122 14.86 1.64 -20.15
C TRP A 122 14.49 1.26 -18.71
N GLN A 123 13.35 0.61 -18.52
CA GLN A 123 12.95 0.09 -17.21
C GLN A 123 13.98 -0.91 -16.65
N ARG A 124 14.51 -1.81 -17.49
CA ARG A 124 15.57 -2.75 -17.09
C ARG A 124 16.88 -2.03 -16.75
N CYS A 125 17.27 -1.03 -17.52
CA CYS A 125 18.46 -0.22 -17.23
C CYS A 125 18.35 0.46 -15.86
N ILE A 126 17.20 1.09 -15.58
CA ILE A 126 16.94 1.73 -14.28
C ILE A 126 17.04 0.71 -13.13
N LEU A 127 16.42 -0.45 -13.26
CA LEU A 127 16.49 -1.50 -12.23
C LEU A 127 17.91 -2.02 -11.99
N SER A 128 18.70 -2.20 -13.07
CA SER A 128 20.09 -2.62 -12.96
C SER A 128 20.96 -1.59 -12.25
N ILE A 129 20.80 -0.31 -12.56
CA ILE A 129 21.53 0.78 -11.90
C ILE A 129 21.15 0.87 -10.42
N SER A 130 19.84 0.84 -10.10
CA SER A 130 19.36 0.86 -8.72
C SER A 130 19.92 -0.30 -7.89
N ARG A 131 20.03 -1.51 -8.48
CA ARG A 131 20.66 -2.66 -7.83
C ARG A 131 22.14 -2.43 -7.56
N MET A 132 22.89 -1.88 -8.51
CA MET A 132 24.31 -1.58 -8.31
C MET A 132 24.52 -0.55 -7.19
N VAL A 133 23.70 0.49 -7.13
CA VAL A 133 23.74 1.50 -6.08
C VAL A 133 23.45 0.88 -4.71
N LEU A 134 22.41 0.05 -4.60
CA LEU A 134 22.09 -0.64 -3.35
C LEU A 134 23.23 -1.56 -2.88
N ILE A 135 23.87 -2.28 -3.80
CA ILE A 135 25.03 -3.12 -3.49
C ILE A 135 26.21 -2.26 -3.02
N GLY A 136 26.49 -1.14 -3.67
CA GLY A 136 27.54 -0.20 -3.26
C GLY A 136 27.31 0.35 -1.85
N MET A 137 26.09 0.81 -1.55
CA MET A 137 25.71 1.30 -0.23
C MET A 137 25.83 0.23 0.87
N GLN A 138 25.49 -1.03 0.56
CA GLN A 138 25.65 -2.16 1.48
C GLN A 138 27.11 -2.53 1.73
N TYR A 139 28.00 -2.27 0.76
CA TYR A 139 29.43 -2.48 0.91
C TYR A 139 30.09 -1.39 1.77
N GLU A 140 29.73 -0.13 1.56
CA GLU A 140 30.22 0.99 2.36
C GLU A 140 29.78 0.84 3.83
N SER A 141 28.51 0.52 4.08
CA SER A 141 28.00 0.30 5.43
C SER A 141 28.66 -0.87 6.18
N ARG A 142 29.23 -1.86 5.49
CA ARG A 142 29.93 -3.01 6.10
C ARG A 142 31.41 -2.75 6.38
N ASN A 143 32.02 -1.77 5.70
CA ASN A 143 33.42 -1.42 5.93
C ASN A 143 33.59 -0.51 7.15
N ASP A 144 32.58 0.29 7.48
CA ASP A 144 32.60 1.13 8.69
C ASP A 144 32.49 0.29 9.98
N ASP A 145 31.79 -0.85 9.95
CA ASP A 145 31.66 -1.77 11.10
C ASP A 145 32.93 -2.60 11.38
N ASN A 146 33.85 -2.73 10.41
CA ASN A 146 35.09 -3.51 10.53
C ASN A 146 36.32 -2.66 10.94
N ASN A 147 36.17 -1.35 11.08
CA ASN A 147 37.24 -0.41 11.45
C ASN A 147 37.09 0.15 12.88
N ASN A 148 36.27 -0.48 13.72
CA ASN A 148 36.05 -0.15 15.13
C ASN A 148 36.27 -1.39 16.01
#